data_AF-A0A7S0APG5-F1
#
_entry.id   AF-A0A7S0APG5-F1
#
_cell.length_a   1.000
_cell.length_b   1.000
_cell.length_c   1.000
_cell.angle_alpha   90.00
_cell.angle_beta   90.00
_cell.angle_gamma   90.00
#
_symmetry.space_group_name_H-M   'P 1'
#
loop_
_entity.id
_entity.type
_entity.pdbx_description
1 polymer ?
#
loop_
_entity_poly.entity_id
_entity_poly.type
_entity_poly.pdbx_seq_one_letter_code
_entity_poly.pdbx_strand_id
1 'polypeptide(L)'
;WKWNWWDFVMVTTATGDVLATNIIGEGTLNLDFLRALRILRISKILLVVRIMRFSRELRLMLDCLMSCAISMFWSLLMLVFILFLASMFFVQRLGSFWGGLSDDKLSALDSDKVELLKLKFPNIQGGMLSLFKAATGADDWGEYLSNLWITGWIDGCVFLG
;
A
#
# COMPACT_ATOMS: atom_id res chain seq x y z
N TRP A 1 13.13 14.22 23.37
CA TRP A 1 12.54 15.23 22.48
C TRP A 1 11.51 14.69 21.48
N LYS A 2 11.59 13.43 20.98
CA LYS A 2 10.55 12.84 20.10
C LYS A 2 9.17 12.59 20.77
N TRP A 3 9.08 12.67 22.09
CA TRP A 3 7.83 12.47 22.85
C TRP A 3 6.93 13.70 22.91
N ASN A 4 7.48 14.92 22.76
CA ASN A 4 6.71 16.16 22.90
C ASN A 4 5.66 16.35 21.79
N TRP A 5 5.95 15.90 20.57
CA TRP A 5 4.99 16.03 19.46
C TRP A 5 3.78 15.11 19.65
N TRP A 6 4.03 13.87 20.08
CA TRP A 6 2.97 12.92 20.43
C TRP A 6 2.17 13.38 21.63
N ASP A 7 2.83 13.93 22.65
CA ASP A 7 2.15 14.53 23.80
C ASP A 7 1.29 15.72 23.38
N PHE A 8 1.77 16.57 22.46
CA PHE A 8 1.03 17.73 21.95
C PHE A 8 -0.24 17.34 21.19
N VAL A 9 -0.15 16.39 20.24
CA VAL A 9 -1.31 15.86 19.49
C VAL A 9 -2.34 15.22 20.43
N MET A 10 -1.89 14.62 21.54
CA MET A 10 -2.79 14.04 22.52
C MET A 10 -3.45 15.07 23.43
N VAL A 11 -2.74 16.11 23.84
CA VAL A 11 -3.32 17.19 24.65
C VAL A 11 -4.39 17.94 23.86
N THR A 12 -4.16 18.19 22.57
CA THR A 12 -5.16 18.87 21.72
C THR A 12 -6.39 18.00 21.50
N THR A 13 -6.22 16.71 21.25
CA THR A 13 -7.36 15.78 21.10
C THR A 13 -8.13 15.57 22.41
N ALA A 14 -7.45 15.40 23.54
CA ALA A 14 -8.11 15.27 24.85
C ALA A 14 -8.88 16.54 25.25
N THR A 15 -8.32 17.72 24.99
CA THR A 15 -8.98 19.00 25.24
C THR A 15 -10.19 19.19 24.32
N GLY A 16 -10.08 18.77 23.05
CA GLY A 16 -11.19 18.75 22.10
C GLY A 16 -12.34 17.84 22.53
N ASP A 17 -12.06 16.68 23.12
CA ASP A 17 -13.06 15.76 23.66
C ASP A 17 -13.83 16.35 24.85
N VAL A 18 -13.12 17.00 25.79
CA VAL A 18 -13.75 17.64 26.96
C VAL A 18 -14.63 18.81 26.52
N LEU A 19 -14.13 19.66 25.62
CA LEU A 19 -14.92 20.75 25.03
C LEU A 19 -16.15 20.19 24.30
N ALA A 20 -15.98 19.08 23.57
CA ALA A 20 -17.08 18.42 22.89
C ALA A 20 -18.16 17.91 23.83
N THR A 21 -17.79 17.22 24.91
CA THR A 21 -18.76 16.74 25.89
C THR A 21 -19.53 17.86 26.59
N ASN A 22 -18.89 19.01 26.83
CA ASN A 22 -19.54 20.16 27.46
C ASN A 22 -20.50 20.89 26.49
N ILE A 23 -20.14 21.00 25.21
CA ILE A 23 -20.97 21.67 24.19
C ILE A 23 -22.17 20.79 23.78
N ILE A 24 -21.99 19.46 23.71
CA ILE A 24 -23.08 18.51 23.39
C ILE A 24 -24.20 18.55 24.44
N GLY A 25 -23.89 18.95 25.68
CA GLY A 25 -24.87 19.07 26.78
C GLY A 25 -25.95 20.12 26.56
N GLU A 26 -25.74 21.12 25.69
CA GLU A 26 -26.66 22.26 25.52
C GLU A 26 -27.35 22.37 24.13
N GLY A 27 -27.10 21.45 23.21
CA GLY A 27 -28.01 21.21 22.07
C GLY A 27 -27.52 21.60 20.66
N THR A 28 -28.16 20.96 19.68
CA THR A 28 -27.98 21.00 18.21
C THR A 28 -26.66 20.39 17.69
N LEU A 29 -26.69 19.12 17.28
CA LEU A 29 -25.51 18.40 16.77
C LEU A 29 -25.40 18.47 15.25
N ASN A 30 -24.30 19.06 14.79
CA ASN A 30 -23.80 18.94 13.42
C ASN A 30 -23.19 17.55 13.19
N LEU A 31 -23.43 16.97 12.00
CA LEU A 31 -22.93 15.64 11.61
C LEU A 31 -21.39 15.54 11.63
N ASP A 32 -20.68 16.65 11.44
CA ASP A 32 -19.21 16.70 11.54
C ASP A 32 -18.72 16.51 12.98
N PHE A 33 -19.53 16.87 13.98
CA PHE A 33 -19.21 16.64 15.38
C PHE A 33 -19.28 15.15 15.74
N LEU A 34 -20.27 14.43 15.19
CA LEU A 34 -20.39 12.98 15.35
C LEU A 34 -19.24 12.23 14.67
N ARG A 35 -18.70 12.76 13.56
CA ARG A 35 -17.51 12.23 12.90
C ARG A 35 -16.24 12.48 13.72
N ALA A 36 -16.07 13.69 14.24
CA ALA A 36 -14.97 14.04 15.13
C ALA A 36 -14.97 13.20 16.42
N LEU A 37 -16.15 12.93 16.99
CA LEU A 37 -16.32 12.10 18.19
C LEU A 37 -15.85 10.64 17.97
N ARG A 38 -15.99 10.08 16.75
CA ARG A 38 -15.43 8.75 16.42
C ARG A 38 -13.91 8.76 16.40
N ILE A 39 -13.29 9.82 15.85
CA ILE A 39 -11.82 9.97 15.81
C ILE A 39 -11.28 10.18 17.24
N LEU A 40 -11.97 10.97 18.05
CA LEU A 40 -11.63 11.18 19.47
C LEU A 40 -11.75 9.90 20.29
N ARG A 41 -12.73 9.03 20.03
CA ARG A 41 -12.80 7.70 20.66
C ARG A 41 -11.58 6.82 20.34
N ILE A 42 -11.06 6.86 19.11
CA ILE A 42 -9.83 6.15 18.74
C ILE A 42 -8.62 6.74 19.50
N SER A 43 -8.59 8.05 19.73
CA SER A 43 -7.55 8.69 20.55
C SER A 43 -7.57 8.24 22.02
N LYS A 44 -8.75 7.93 22.59
CA LYS A 44 -8.87 7.35 23.93
C LYS A 44 -8.27 5.94 24.02
N ILE A 45 -8.37 5.13 22.96
CA ILE A 45 -7.72 3.81 22.91
C ILE A 45 -6.20 3.97 22.97
N LEU A 46 -5.63 4.97 22.29
CA LEU A 46 -4.19 5.29 22.39
C LEU A 46 -3.80 5.73 23.81
N LEU A 47 -4.68 6.42 24.52
CA LEU A 47 -4.50 6.81 25.92
C LEU A 47 -4.61 5.59 26.87
N VAL A 48 -5.49 4.62 26.60
CA VAL A 48 -5.56 3.34 27.34
C VAL A 48 -4.29 2.51 27.10
N VAL A 49 -3.80 2.46 25.87
CA VAL A 49 -2.48 1.87 25.54
C VAL A 49 -1.36 2.58 26.31
N ARG A 50 -1.44 3.91 26.53
CA ARG A 50 -0.53 4.67 27.39
C ARG A 50 -0.71 4.34 28.89
N ILE A 51 -1.92 4.16 29.39
CA ILE A 51 -2.18 3.79 30.79
C ILE A 51 -1.65 2.37 31.07
N MET A 52 -1.80 1.44 30.12
CA MET A 52 -1.16 0.11 30.19
C MET A 52 0.39 0.19 30.12
N ARG A 53 0.92 1.28 29.55
CA ARG A 53 2.36 1.62 29.42
C ARG A 53 3.05 2.00 30.74
N PHE A 54 2.33 1.96 31.88
CA PHE A 54 2.92 2.06 33.22
C PHE A 54 3.67 0.78 33.65
N SER A 55 3.40 -0.37 33.00
CA SER A 55 4.23 -1.56 33.19
C SER A 55 5.53 -1.42 32.37
N ARG A 56 6.67 -1.50 33.06
CA ARG A 56 8.01 -1.46 32.45
C ARG A 56 8.16 -2.51 31.35
N GLU A 57 7.52 -3.66 31.51
CA GLU A 57 7.56 -4.78 30.55
C GLU A 57 6.83 -4.46 29.24
N LEU A 58 5.63 -3.87 29.29
CA LEU A 58 4.90 -3.50 28.07
C LEU A 58 5.62 -2.39 27.29
N ARG A 59 6.30 -1.46 27.98
CA ARG A 59 7.12 -0.44 27.32
C ARG A 59 8.25 -1.09 26.50
N LEU A 60 8.95 -2.07 27.08
CA LEU A 60 10.00 -2.79 26.37
C LEU A 60 9.44 -3.50 25.13
N MET A 61 8.29 -4.18 25.25
CA MET A 61 7.65 -4.85 24.11
C MET A 61 7.21 -3.86 23.01
N LEU A 62 6.66 -2.70 23.37
CA LEU A 62 6.25 -1.67 22.40
C LEU A 62 7.44 -0.97 21.75
N ASP A 63 8.53 -0.74 22.48
CA ASP A 63 9.75 -0.17 21.91
C ASP A 63 10.38 -1.15 20.90
N CYS A 64 10.35 -2.46 21.18
CA CYS A 64 10.67 -3.50 20.21
C CYS A 64 9.73 -3.46 18.99
N LEU A 65 8.40 -3.39 19.21
CA LEU A 65 7.42 -3.33 18.13
C LEU A 65 7.63 -2.12 17.22
N MET A 66 7.85 -0.93 17.78
CA MET A 66 8.09 0.29 17.02
C MET A 66 9.41 0.23 16.26
N SER A 67 10.45 -0.37 16.85
CA SER A 67 11.73 -0.60 16.17
C SER A 67 11.55 -1.53 14.97
N CYS A 68 10.83 -2.65 15.13
CA CYS A 68 10.49 -3.57 14.04
C CYS A 68 9.60 -2.90 12.99
N ALA A 69 8.62 -2.08 13.39
CA ALA A 69 7.72 -1.39 12.47
C ALA A 69 8.46 -0.39 11.58
N ILE A 70 9.44 0.35 12.12
CA ILE A 70 10.29 1.24 11.33
C ILE A 70 11.14 0.44 10.34
N SER A 71 11.75 -0.66 10.78
CA SER A 71 12.52 -1.54 9.89
C SER A 71 11.64 -2.15 8.78
N MET A 72 10.44 -2.60 9.13
CA MET A 72 9.46 -3.13 8.20
C MET A 72 8.96 -2.07 7.22
N PHE A 73 8.79 -0.83 7.66
CA PHE A 73 8.44 0.29 6.78
C PHE A 73 9.53 0.52 5.72
N TRP A 74 10.80 0.54 6.10
CA TRP A 74 11.91 0.65 5.15
C TRP A 74 11.97 -0.54 4.19
N SER A 75 11.73 -1.76 4.68
CA SER A 75 11.65 -2.95 3.85
C SER A 75 10.51 -2.89 2.85
N LEU A 76 9.32 -2.43 3.27
CA LEU A 76 8.16 -2.25 2.39
C LEU A 76 8.40 -1.15 1.36
N LEU A 77 9.07 -0.06 1.74
CA LEU A 77 9.48 0.98 0.81
C LEU A 77 10.43 0.43 -0.27
N MET A 78 11.40 -0.40 0.11
CA MET A 78 12.29 -1.07 -0.83
C MET A 78 11.54 -2.04 -1.74
N LEU A 79 10.57 -2.78 -1.21
CA LEU A 79 9.71 -3.66 -2.00
C LEU A 79 8.93 -2.87 -3.05
N VAL A 80 8.29 -1.76 -2.66
CA VAL A 80 7.57 -0.87 -3.58
C VAL A 80 8.50 -0.31 -4.66
N PHE A 81 9.73 0.04 -4.28
CA PHE A 81 10.73 0.54 -5.23
C PHE A 81 11.14 -0.53 -6.27
N ILE A 82 11.36 -1.77 -5.84
CA ILE A 82 11.66 -2.89 -6.75
C ILE A 82 10.48 -3.16 -7.69
N LEU A 83 9.25 -3.20 -7.16
CA LEU A 83 8.04 -3.38 -7.95
C LEU A 83 7.84 -2.25 -8.97
N PHE A 84 8.19 -1.02 -8.59
CA PHE A 84 8.16 0.12 -9.51
C PHE A 84 9.14 -0.05 -10.67
N LEU A 85 10.40 -0.42 -10.39
CA LEU A 85 11.40 -0.63 -11.43
C LEU A 85 11.03 -1.79 -12.37
N ALA A 86 10.60 -2.92 -11.81
CA ALA A 86 10.15 -4.07 -12.60
C ALA A 86 8.92 -3.72 -13.46
N SER A 87 7.92 -3.04 -12.89
CA SER A 87 6.77 -2.60 -13.66
C SER A 87 7.12 -1.61 -14.76
N MET A 88 8.04 -0.68 -14.48
CA MET A 88 8.50 0.30 -15.47
C MET A 88 9.17 -0.42 -16.65
N PHE A 89 10.02 -1.41 -16.38
CA PHE A 89 10.65 -2.24 -17.40
C PHE A 89 9.60 -2.95 -18.27
N PHE A 90 8.66 -3.69 -17.67
CA PHE A 90 7.65 -4.43 -18.45
C PHE A 90 6.74 -3.53 -19.27
N VAL A 91 6.26 -2.41 -18.71
CA VAL A 91 5.38 -1.47 -19.43
C VAL A 91 6.11 -0.84 -20.62
N GLN A 92 7.39 -0.47 -20.46
CA GLN A 92 8.19 0.04 -21.56
C GLN A 92 8.42 -1.02 -22.65
N ARG A 93 8.79 -2.23 -22.25
CA ARG A 93 9.05 -3.35 -23.17
C ARG A 93 7.81 -3.72 -23.98
N LEU A 94 6.67 -3.87 -23.31
CA LEU A 94 5.38 -4.11 -23.95
C LEU A 94 5.02 -2.96 -24.90
N GLY A 95 5.14 -1.71 -24.45
CA GLY A 95 4.90 -0.54 -25.30
C GLY A 95 5.73 -0.52 -26.59
N SER A 96 7.03 -0.82 -26.49
CA SER A 96 7.91 -0.94 -27.66
C SER A 96 7.57 -2.14 -28.55
N PHE A 97 7.17 -3.28 -27.97
CA PHE A 97 6.74 -4.45 -28.72
C PHE A 97 5.50 -4.17 -29.57
N TRP A 98 4.49 -3.52 -28.99
CA TRP A 98 3.27 -3.14 -29.72
C TRP A 98 3.54 -2.11 -30.82
N GLY A 99 4.42 -1.13 -30.57
CA GLY A 99 4.77 -0.11 -31.56
C GLY A 99 5.63 -0.62 -32.73
N GLY A 100 6.31 -1.76 -32.57
CA GLY A 100 7.17 -2.37 -33.58
C GLY A 100 6.51 -3.47 -34.41
N LEU A 101 5.31 -3.91 -34.07
CA LEU A 101 4.59 -4.98 -34.77
C LEU A 101 3.79 -4.42 -35.96
N SER A 102 3.92 -5.05 -37.13
CA SER A 102 3.02 -4.82 -38.27
C SER A 102 1.66 -5.47 -38.01
N ASP A 103 0.56 -4.88 -38.49
CA ASP A 103 -0.82 -5.38 -38.26
C ASP A 103 -1.00 -6.88 -38.64
N ASP A 104 -0.29 -7.34 -39.68
CA ASP A 104 -0.31 -8.74 -40.14
C ASP A 104 0.31 -9.73 -39.14
N LYS A 105 1.30 -9.28 -38.33
CA LYS A 105 1.93 -10.11 -37.30
C LYS A 105 1.17 -10.06 -35.98
N LEU A 106 0.44 -8.96 -35.74
CA LEU A 106 -0.41 -8.81 -34.57
C LEU A 106 -1.63 -9.73 -34.63
N SER A 107 -2.19 -9.91 -35.82
CA SER A 107 -3.33 -10.81 -36.08
C SER A 107 -2.96 -12.30 -36.09
N ALA A 108 -1.67 -12.64 -36.21
CA ALA A 108 -1.15 -14.00 -36.04
C ALA A 108 -0.93 -14.39 -34.57
N LEU A 109 -0.98 -13.42 -33.65
CA LEU A 109 -0.86 -13.67 -32.21
C LEU A 109 -2.21 -14.04 -31.61
N ASP A 110 -2.16 -14.86 -30.56
CA ASP A 110 -3.33 -15.28 -29.81
C ASP A 110 -4.02 -14.05 -29.18
N SER A 111 -5.18 -13.65 -29.72
CA SER A 111 -5.83 -12.38 -29.38
C SER A 111 -6.17 -12.28 -27.90
N ASP A 112 -6.53 -13.42 -27.28
CA ASP A 112 -6.92 -13.49 -25.87
C ASP A 112 -5.72 -13.17 -24.97
N LYS A 113 -4.53 -13.68 -25.29
CA LYS A 113 -3.31 -13.40 -24.51
C LYS A 113 -2.86 -11.96 -24.63
N VAL A 114 -3.03 -11.38 -25.81
CA VAL A 114 -2.73 -9.96 -26.07
C VAL A 114 -3.65 -9.05 -25.25
N GLU A 115 -4.94 -9.38 -25.18
CA GLU A 115 -5.90 -8.63 -24.37
C GLU A 115 -5.61 -8.75 -22.87
N LEU A 116 -5.31 -9.97 -22.39
CA LEU A 116 -4.93 -10.22 -21.00
C LEU A 116 -3.65 -9.47 -20.59
N LEU A 117 -2.64 -9.41 -21.47
CA LEU A 117 -1.42 -8.62 -21.23
C LEU A 117 -1.71 -7.12 -21.11
N LYS A 118 -2.55 -6.58 -21.98
CA LYS A 118 -2.96 -5.16 -21.92
C LYS A 118 -3.75 -4.86 -20.64
N LEU A 119 -4.57 -5.80 -20.19
CA LEU A 119 -5.34 -5.67 -18.94
C LEU A 119 -4.46 -5.78 -17.69
N LYS A 120 -3.46 -6.68 -17.70
CA LYS A 120 -2.54 -6.89 -16.58
C LYS A 120 -1.45 -5.81 -16.50
N PHE A 121 -1.01 -5.23 -17.62
CA PHE A 121 0.00 -4.16 -17.68
C PHE A 121 -0.47 -2.90 -18.45
N PRO A 122 -1.56 -2.23 -18.01
CA PRO A 122 -2.09 -1.06 -18.72
C PRO A 122 -1.23 0.20 -18.53
N ASN A 123 -0.64 0.35 -17.36
CA ASN A 123 0.22 1.47 -16.95
C ASN A 123 1.12 1.02 -15.80
N ILE A 124 2.04 1.88 -15.35
CA ILE A 124 3.02 1.53 -14.30
C ILE A 124 2.33 1.15 -12.98
N GLN A 125 1.27 1.85 -12.57
CA GLN A 125 0.55 1.52 -11.34
C GLN A 125 -0.17 0.16 -11.43
N GLY A 126 -0.78 -0.12 -12.59
CA GLY A 126 -1.41 -1.40 -12.87
C GLY A 126 -0.40 -2.55 -12.92
N GLY A 127 0.76 -2.32 -13.55
CA GLY A 127 1.84 -3.30 -13.58
C GLY A 127 2.46 -3.56 -12.20
N MET A 128 2.61 -2.53 -11.36
CA MET A 128 3.03 -2.70 -9.96
C MET A 128 2.03 -3.56 -9.18
N LEU A 129 0.72 -3.35 -9.35
CA LEU A 129 -0.31 -4.16 -8.71
C LEU A 129 -0.29 -5.61 -9.20
N SER A 130 -0.12 -5.82 -10.50
CA SER A 130 0.02 -7.15 -11.10
C SER A 130 1.23 -7.91 -10.58
N LEU A 131 2.39 -7.25 -10.51
CA LEU A 131 3.60 -7.85 -9.93
C LEU A 131 3.45 -8.11 -8.43
N PHE A 132 2.78 -7.22 -7.70
CA PHE A 132 2.48 -7.44 -6.29
C PHE A 132 1.55 -8.66 -6.09
N LYS A 133 0.53 -8.82 -6.94
CA LYS A 133 -0.36 -9.99 -6.92
C LYS A 133 0.41 -11.28 -7.22
N ALA A 134 1.28 -11.28 -8.23
CA ALA A 134 2.13 -12.42 -8.54
C ALA A 134 3.11 -12.75 -7.39
N ALA A 135 3.77 -11.73 -6.83
CA ALA A 135 4.74 -11.90 -5.73
C ALA A 135 4.09 -12.39 -4.42
N THR A 136 2.84 -12.02 -4.16
CA THR A 136 2.08 -12.47 -2.98
C THR A 136 1.31 -13.77 -3.21
N GLY A 137 1.30 -14.30 -4.44
CA GLY A 137 0.51 -15.47 -4.82
C GLY A 137 -1.00 -15.22 -4.84
N ALA A 138 -1.42 -13.95 -4.90
CA ALA A 138 -2.83 -13.59 -5.09
C ALA A 138 -3.34 -13.87 -6.50
N ASP A 139 -2.42 -13.97 -7.47
CA ASP A 139 -2.69 -14.36 -8.85
C ASP A 139 -1.55 -15.28 -9.34
N ASP A 140 -1.83 -16.15 -10.31
CA ASP A 140 -0.88 -17.18 -10.74
C ASP A 140 0.26 -16.57 -11.58
N TRP A 141 1.46 -16.53 -11.01
CA TRP A 141 2.67 -16.07 -11.69
C TRP A 141 2.98 -16.86 -12.98
N GLY A 142 2.54 -18.12 -13.06
CA GLY A 142 2.69 -18.95 -14.25
C GLY A 142 1.93 -18.40 -15.45
N GLU A 143 0.77 -17.78 -15.22
CA GLU A 143 -0.02 -17.14 -16.26
C GLU A 143 0.72 -15.90 -16.81
N TYR A 144 1.26 -15.06 -15.92
CA TYR A 144 2.07 -13.90 -16.31
C TYR A 144 3.27 -14.32 -17.15
N LEU A 145 4.00 -15.35 -16.68
CA LEU A 145 5.14 -15.89 -17.40
C LEU A 145 4.71 -16.38 -18.79
N SER A 146 3.71 -17.26 -18.88
CA SER A 146 3.26 -17.84 -20.15
C SER A 146 2.86 -16.79 -21.20
N ASN A 147 2.32 -15.66 -20.75
CA ASN A 147 1.95 -14.54 -21.61
C ASN A 147 3.18 -13.72 -22.02
N LEU A 148 4.14 -13.48 -21.11
CA LEU A 148 5.38 -12.73 -21.37
C LEU A 148 6.34 -13.42 -22.36
N TRP A 149 6.29 -14.76 -22.50
CA TRP A 149 7.12 -15.48 -23.47
C TRP A 149 6.83 -15.11 -24.93
N ILE A 150 5.64 -14.57 -25.22
CA ILE A 150 5.25 -14.10 -26.55
C ILE A 150 6.10 -12.88 -26.99
N THR A 151 6.44 -12.02 -26.03
CA THR A 151 7.26 -10.82 -26.25
C THR A 151 8.75 -11.13 -26.42
N GLY A 152 9.23 -12.25 -25.86
CA GLY A 152 10.60 -12.72 -25.98
C GLY A 152 11.12 -13.44 -24.74
N TRP A 153 12.20 -14.21 -24.91
CA TRP A 153 12.81 -15.01 -23.84
C TRP A 153 13.44 -14.16 -22.72
N ILE A 154 13.95 -12.97 -23.06
CA ILE A 154 14.56 -12.04 -22.10
C ILE A 154 13.53 -11.58 -21.05
N ASP A 155 12.30 -11.31 -21.48
CA ASP A 155 11.25 -10.80 -20.58
C ASP A 155 10.82 -11.88 -19.58
N GLY A 156 10.83 -13.15 -19.99
CA GLY A 156 10.64 -14.30 -19.09
C GLY A 156 11.78 -14.50 -18.09
N CYS A 157 13.04 -14.34 -18.53
CA CYS A 157 14.20 -14.41 -17.64
C CYS A 157 14.21 -13.29 -16.59
N VAL A 158 13.84 -12.07 -16.98
CA VAL A 158 13.76 -10.91 -16.07
C VAL A 158 12.60 -11.05 -15.08
N PHE A 159 11.53 -11.76 -15.43
CA PHE A 159 10.41 -12.02 -14.52
C PHE A 159 10.74 -13.07 -13.46
N LEU A 160 11.62 -14.03 -13.76
CA LEU A 160 12.00 -15.13 -12.86
C LEU A 160 13.20 -14.83 -11.96
N GLY A 161 14.04 -13.85 -12.33
CA GLY A 161 15.22 -13.43 -11.58
C GLY A 161 14.94 -12.31 -10.59
#